data_AF-A0AAX1WY62-F1
#
_entry.id   AF-A0AAX1WY62-F1
#
_cell.length_a   1.000
_cell.length_b   1.000
_cell.length_c   1.000
_cell.angle_alpha   90.00
_cell.angle_beta   90.00
_cell.angle_gamma   90.00
#
_symmetry.space_group_name_H-M   'P 1'
#
loop_
_entity.id
_entity.type
_entity.pdbx_description
1 polymer ?
#
loop_
_entity_poly.entity_id
_entity_poly.type
_entity_poly.pdbx_seq_one_letter_code
_entity_poly.pdbx_strand_id
1 'polypeptide(L)' 'MSLLDAPIWNDPATWIVLGVSLLFIVVGIVMHRIIMKVVRGPAPPTQGHEGPVPPRE' A
#
# COMPACT_ATOMS: atom_id res chain seq x y z
N MET A 1 27.72 -28.96 -8.90
CA MET A 1 26.99 -29.00 -7.62
C MET A 1 26.01 -27.83 -7.62
N SER A 2 24.84 -28.03 -8.24
CA SER A 2 23.84 -26.98 -8.43
C SER A 2 23.00 -26.84 -7.16
N LEU A 3 23.47 -26.01 -6.22
CA LEU A 3 22.67 -25.56 -5.06
C LEU A 3 21.46 -24.67 -5.47
N LEU A 4 21.34 -24.39 -6.77
CA LEU A 4 20.31 -23.54 -7.37
C LEU A 4 19.13 -24.38 -7.91
N ASP A 5 19.30 -25.68 -8.14
CA ASP A 5 18.25 -26.67 -8.41
C ASP A 5 17.69 -27.25 -7.10
N ALA A 6 17.63 -26.42 -6.06
CA ALA A 6 17.24 -26.87 -4.74
C ALA A 6 15.74 -27.25 -4.76
N PRO A 7 15.36 -28.47 -4.34
CA PRO A 7 13.98 -28.97 -4.30
C PRO A 7 12.98 -28.01 -3.62
N ILE A 8 13.48 -27.10 -2.78
CA ILE A 8 12.70 -26.12 -2.01
C ILE A 8 11.89 -25.18 -2.92
N TRP A 9 12.41 -24.81 -4.09
CA TRP A 9 11.73 -23.89 -5.02
C TRP A 9 10.65 -24.56 -5.83
N ASN A 10 10.69 -25.89 -5.94
CA ASN A 10 9.67 -26.69 -6.61
C ASN A 10 8.66 -27.28 -5.62
N ASP A 11 8.84 -27.02 -4.32
CA ASP A 11 7.91 -27.47 -3.28
C ASP A 11 6.66 -26.57 -3.27
N PRO A 12 5.46 -27.12 -3.52
CA PRO A 12 4.22 -26.36 -3.50
C PRO A 12 3.97 -25.69 -2.14
N ALA A 13 4.45 -26.25 -1.03
CA ALA A 13 4.34 -25.61 0.28
C ALA A 13 5.10 -24.29 0.35
N THR A 14 6.28 -24.18 -0.26
CA THR A 14 7.07 -22.93 -0.31
C THR A 14 6.31 -21.82 -1.03
N TRP A 15 5.66 -22.14 -2.14
CA TRP A 15 4.83 -21.18 -2.89
C TRP A 15 3.61 -20.72 -2.11
N ILE A 16 3.01 -21.61 -1.31
CA ILE A 16 1.90 -21.25 -0.41
C ILE A 16 2.39 -20.30 0.67
N VAL A 17 3.52 -20.57 1.32
CA VAL A 17 4.07 -19.68 2.36
C VAL A 17 4.44 -18.32 1.78
N LEU A 18 5.05 -18.28 0.60
CA LEU A 18 5.34 -17.03 -0.11
C LEU A 18 4.06 -16.27 -0.46
N GLY A 19 3.05 -16.96 -0.98
CA GLY A 19 1.75 -16.38 -1.30
C GLY A 19 1.04 -15.82 -0.08
N VAL A 20 1.00 -16.58 1.02
CA VAL A 20 0.39 -16.16 2.29
C VAL A 20 1.16 -15.00 2.93
N SER A 21 2.49 -15.02 2.89
CA SER A 21 3.33 -13.91 3.39
C SER A 21 3.07 -12.63 2.61
N LEU A 22 3.02 -12.72 1.28
CA LEU A 22 2.69 -11.58 0.42
C LEU A 22 1.27 -11.07 0.69
N LEU A 23 0.30 -11.98 0.83
CA LEU A 23 -1.09 -11.64 1.14
C LEU A 23 -1.19 -10.90 2.49
N PHE A 24 -0.46 -11.36 3.51
CA PHE A 24 -0.45 -10.73 4.82
C PHE A 24 0.08 -9.30 4.76
N ILE A 25 1.15 -9.06 3.99
CA ILE A 25 1.69 -7.72 3.76
C ILE A 25 0.65 -6.82 3.08
N VAL A 26 -0.01 -7.32 2.04
CA VAL A 26 -1.06 -6.56 1.33
C VAL A 26 -2.21 -6.19 2.26
N VAL A 27 -2.69 -7.14 3.07
CA VAL A 27 -3.75 -6.88 4.07
C VAL A 27 -3.30 -5.84 5.09
N GLY A 28 -2.08 -5.94 5.61
CA GLY A 28 -1.51 -4.96 6.53
C GLY A 28 -1.44 -3.56 5.92
N ILE A 29 -1.01 -3.43 4.66
CA ILE A 29 -0.98 -2.16 3.93
C ILE A 29 -2.38 -1.59 3.75
N VAL A 30 -3.36 -2.42 3.37
CA VAL A 30 -4.76 -2.00 3.20
C VAL A 30 -5.32 -1.49 4.52
N MET A 31 -5.11 -2.23 5.61
CA MET A 31 -5.54 -1.81 6.94
C MET A 31 -4.92 -0.46 7.33
N HIS A 32 -3.60 -0.33 7.15
CA HIS A 32 -2.89 0.92 7.44
C HIS A 32 -3.42 2.09 6.60
N ARG A 33 -3.71 1.85 5.31
CA ARG A 33 -4.31 2.84 4.40
C ARG A 33 -5.70 3.27 4.85
N ILE A 34 -6.56 2.33 5.28
CA ILE A 34 -7.91 2.64 5.76
C ILE A 34 -7.83 3.43 7.06
N ILE A 35 -6.99 3.01 8.01
CA ILE A 35 -6.78 3.74 9.28
C ILE A 35 -6.31 5.16 8.98
N MET A 36 -5.31 5.34 8.11
CA MET A 36 -4.86 6.69 7.75
C MET A 36 -5.92 7.50 7.00
N LYS A 37 -6.75 6.87 6.18
CA LYS A 37 -7.85 7.53 5.46
C LYS A 37 -8.97 7.98 6.42
N VAL A 38 -9.27 7.18 7.44
CA VAL A 38 -10.25 7.53 8.48
C VAL A 38 -9.69 8.59 9.41
N VAL A 39 -8.46 8.42 9.89
CA VAL A 39 -7.80 9.33 10.85
C VAL A 39 -7.50 10.69 10.24
N ARG A 40 -7.04 10.76 8.98
CA ARG A 40 -6.76 12.05 8.32
C ARG A 40 -8.02 12.78 7.87
N GLY A 41 -9.20 12.18 8.02
CA GLY A 41 -10.44 12.67 7.42
C GLY A 41 -10.32 12.76 5.89
N PRO A 42 -11.37 13.21 5.18
CA PRO A 42 -11.18 13.65 3.82
C PRO A 42 -10.13 14.76 3.88
N ALA A 43 -8.97 14.53 3.24
CA ALA A 43 -8.02 15.61 3.01
C ALA A 43 -8.85 16.80 2.50
N PRO A 44 -8.74 17.99 3.12
CA PRO A 44 -9.41 19.17 2.61
C PRO A 44 -9.14 19.19 1.11
N PRO A 45 -10.17 19.25 0.25
CA PRO A 45 -9.97 19.28 -1.19
C PRO A 45 -8.88 20.31 -1.40
N THR A 46 -7.76 19.90 -2.04
CA THR A 46 -6.69 20.81 -2.42
C THR A 46 -7.39 22.04 -2.96
N GLN A 47 -7.41 23.10 -2.15
CA GLN A 47 -8.00 24.36 -2.53
C GLN A 47 -7.02 24.86 -3.57
N GLY A 48 -7.33 24.54 -4.82
CA GLY A 48 -6.65 25.10 -5.95
C GLY A 48 -6.84 26.60 -5.87
N HIS A 49 -5.83 27.28 -5.32
CA HIS A 49 -5.44 28.62 -5.69
C HIS A 49 -6.58 29.57 -6.10
N GLU A 50 -7.55 29.82 -5.24
CA GLU A 50 -8.23 31.12 -5.26
C GLU A 50 -7.44 32.04 -4.32
N GLY A 51 -6.35 32.55 -4.88
CA GLY A 51 -5.65 33.70 -4.32
C GLY A 51 -6.62 34.89 -4.18
N PRO A 52 -6.35 35.81 -3.24
CA PRO A 52 -7.29 36.87 -2.89
C PRO A 52 -7.62 37.71 -4.12
N VAL A 53 -8.90 37.80 -4.49
CA VAL A 53 -9.38 38.78 -5.46
C VAL A 53 -9.12 40.17 -4.86
N PRO A 54 -8.24 41.00 -5.45
CA PRO A 54 -8.00 42.34 -4.93
C PRO A 54 -9.26 43.21 -5.10
N PRO A 55 -9.62 44.03 -4.09
CA PRO A 55 -10.77 44.93 -4.18
C PRO A 55 -10.61 45.92 -5.34
N ARG A 56 -11.66 46.07 -6.15
CA ARG A 56 -11.80 47.22 -7.06
C ARG A 56 -12.14 48.44 -6.22
N GLU A 57 -11.22 49.40 -6.14
CA GLU A 57 -11.45 50.81 -5.80
C GLU A 57 -10.56 51.67 -6.70
#